data_AF-A0A1G2FUQ8-F1
#
_entry.id   AF-A0A1G2FUQ8-F1
#
_cell.length_a   1.000
_cell.length_b   1.000
_cell.length_c   1.000
_cell.angle_alpha   90.00
_cell.angle_beta   90.00
_cell.angle_gamma   90.00
#
_symmetry.space_group_name_H-M   'P 1'
#
loop_
_entity.id
_entity.type
_entity.pdbx_description
1 polymer ?
#
loop_
_entity_poly.entity_id
_entity_poly.type
_entity_poly.pdbx_seq_one_letter_code
_entity_poly.pdbx_strand_id
1 'polypeptide(L)'
;MFLTKKRKKRKGQKAGFTLLYSLIITSIILVINAGIFSIIIKETQFAGLGRESQFAYYAAESGAECAFYWDAKQSSFDSPHTITCNQDSNNPSNSFAVGNSSISTFTITFLPKSYCTEVKVNKSNPVKTVIESRGYNTCDTSANRIERGVRIEY
;
A
#
# COMPACT_ATOMS: atom_id res chain seq x y z
N MET A 1 75.66 -22.98 10.93
CA MET A 1 75.73 -22.57 9.52
C MET A 1 74.53 -21.67 9.22
N PHE A 2 74.69 -20.35 9.35
CA PHE A 2 73.61 -19.38 9.12
C PHE A 2 73.63 -18.92 7.67
N LEU A 3 72.67 -19.36 6.87
CA LEU A 3 72.51 -18.91 5.48
C LEU A 3 71.83 -17.53 5.46
N THR A 4 72.58 -16.52 5.08
CA THR A 4 72.11 -15.13 4.91
C THR A 4 71.21 -15.01 3.68
N LYS A 5 69.93 -14.71 3.92
CA LYS A 5 68.92 -14.47 2.88
C LYS A 5 69.18 -13.12 2.19
N LYS A 6 69.79 -13.14 1.00
CA LYS A 6 70.00 -11.94 0.16
C LYS A 6 68.67 -11.32 -0.27
N ARG A 7 68.37 -10.09 0.21
CA ARG A 7 67.25 -9.26 -0.28
C ARG A 7 67.53 -8.79 -1.71
N LYS A 8 66.72 -9.25 -2.68
CA LYS A 8 66.78 -8.84 -4.09
C LYS A 8 66.15 -7.45 -4.24
N LYS A 9 66.97 -6.41 -4.43
CA LYS A 9 66.54 -5.03 -4.73
C LYS A 9 65.85 -5.02 -6.11
N ARG A 10 64.55 -4.67 -6.18
CA ARG A 10 63.82 -4.50 -7.45
C ARG A 10 64.32 -3.24 -8.18
N LYS A 11 64.81 -3.42 -9.41
CA LYS A 11 65.25 -2.35 -10.32
C LYS A 11 64.03 -1.58 -10.86
N GLY A 12 64.04 -0.25 -10.70
CA GLY A 12 63.41 0.78 -11.53
C GLY A 12 61.91 0.64 -11.86
N GLN A 13 61.03 1.16 -11.00
CA GLN A 13 59.63 1.40 -11.37
C GLN A 13 59.49 2.80 -12.00
N LYS A 14 59.43 2.86 -13.33
CA LYS A 14 58.89 4.02 -14.07
C LYS A 14 57.38 3.84 -14.30
N ALA A 15 56.61 3.79 -13.21
CA ALA A 15 55.15 3.61 -13.27
C ALA A 15 54.49 4.37 -12.12
N GLY A 16 54.37 5.69 -12.28
CA GLY A 16 53.66 6.57 -11.34
C GLY A 16 52.25 6.98 -11.81
N PHE A 17 51.96 6.88 -13.11
CA PHE A 17 50.70 7.38 -13.69
C PHE A 17 49.54 6.37 -13.59
N THR A 18 49.82 5.07 -13.53
CA THR A 18 48.80 4.01 -13.48
C THR A 18 47.94 4.06 -12.22
N LEU A 19 48.52 4.45 -11.08
CA LEU A 19 47.80 4.60 -9.81
C LEU A 19 46.78 5.75 -9.87
N LEU A 20 47.17 6.90 -10.43
CA LEU A 20 46.28 8.04 -10.65
C LEU A 20 45.15 7.69 -11.61
N TYR A 21 45.45 6.96 -12.70
CA TYR A 21 44.43 6.50 -13.64
C TYR A 21 43.41 5.55 -12.99
N SER A 22 43.87 4.59 -12.17
CA SER A 22 42.95 3.71 -11.43
C SER A 22 42.05 4.49 -10.47
N LEU A 23 42.58 5.51 -9.79
CA LEU A 23 41.81 6.33 -8.85
C LEU A 23 40.69 7.10 -9.56
N ILE A 24 40.98 7.69 -10.72
CA ILE A 24 39.99 8.41 -11.53
C ILE A 24 38.87 7.47 -12.00
N ILE A 25 39.20 6.27 -12.48
CA ILE A 25 38.17 5.30 -12.88
C ILE A 25 37.33 4.89 -11.68
N THR A 26 37.94 4.60 -10.53
CA THR A 26 37.20 4.20 -9.33
C THR A 26 36.29 5.31 -8.81
N SER A 27 36.69 6.59 -8.90
CA SER A 27 35.85 7.71 -8.47
C SER A 27 34.63 7.90 -9.36
N ILE A 28 34.80 7.76 -10.69
CA ILE A 28 33.69 7.82 -11.65
C ILE A 28 32.69 6.68 -11.37
N ILE A 29 33.18 5.46 -11.21
CA ILE A 29 32.33 4.30 -10.91
C ILE A 29 31.60 4.49 -9.57
N LEU A 30 32.28 5.02 -8.55
CA LEU A 30 31.69 5.27 -7.24
C LEU A 30 30.52 6.27 -7.33
N VAL A 31 30.68 7.36 -8.08
CA VAL A 31 29.62 8.36 -8.26
C VAL A 31 28.41 7.77 -8.99
N ILE A 32 28.63 6.97 -10.04
CA ILE A 32 27.54 6.30 -10.77
C ILE A 32 26.78 5.35 -9.82
N ASN A 33 27.50 4.52 -9.06
CA ASN A 33 26.90 3.57 -8.13
C ASN A 33 26.13 4.27 -7.00
N ALA A 34 26.65 5.38 -6.47
CA ALA A 34 25.95 6.18 -5.47
C ALA A 34 24.64 6.79 -6.02
N GLY A 35 24.66 7.21 -7.29
CA GLY A 35 23.46 7.66 -8.00
C GLY A 35 22.40 6.56 -8.12
N ILE A 36 22.80 5.38 -8.57
CA ILE A 36 21.90 4.21 -8.71
C ILE A 36 21.32 3.79 -7.36
N PHE A 37 22.15 3.73 -6.31
CA PHE A 37 21.71 3.37 -4.96
C PHE A 37 20.62 4.32 -4.43
N SER A 38 20.75 5.61 -4.71
CA SER A 38 19.77 6.63 -4.31
C SER A 38 18.41 6.44 -5.02
N ILE A 39 18.42 5.93 -6.26
CA ILE A 39 17.20 5.62 -7.02
C ILE A 39 16.51 4.39 -6.42
N ILE A 40 17.28 3.31 -6.16
CA ILE A 40 16.75 2.05 -5.62
C ILE A 40 16.05 2.28 -4.26
N ILE A 41 16.62 3.10 -3.37
CA ILE A 41 15.98 3.41 -2.09
C ILE A 41 14.58 4.00 -2.30
N LYS A 42 14.44 4.94 -3.24
CA LYS A 42 13.15 5.58 -3.52
C LYS A 42 12.17 4.61 -4.17
N GLU A 43 12.65 3.77 -5.08
CA GLU A 43 11.84 2.76 -5.75
C GLU A 43 11.25 1.76 -4.75
N THR A 44 12.05 1.28 -3.79
CA THR A 44 11.56 0.35 -2.76
C THR A 44 10.51 0.99 -1.83
N GLN A 45 10.67 2.29 -1.51
CA GLN A 45 9.65 3.04 -0.77
C GLN A 45 8.35 3.17 -1.58
N PHE A 46 8.43 3.53 -2.86
CA PHE A 46 7.24 3.61 -3.73
C PHE A 46 6.58 2.26 -3.96
N ALA A 47 7.35 1.17 -4.07
CA ALA A 47 6.81 -0.18 -4.15
C ALA A 47 6.01 -0.55 -2.89
N GLY A 48 6.49 -0.15 -1.71
CA GLY A 48 5.76 -0.28 -0.45
C GLY A 48 4.43 0.47 -0.46
N LEU A 49 4.45 1.76 -0.81
CA LEU A 49 3.23 2.59 -0.90
C LEU A 49 2.24 2.07 -1.96
N GLY A 50 2.74 1.57 -3.08
CA GLY A 50 1.94 0.95 -4.14
C GLY A 50 1.20 -0.29 -3.65
N ARG A 51 1.88 -1.15 -2.88
CA ARG A 51 1.27 -2.33 -2.26
C ARG A 51 0.20 -1.95 -1.23
N GLU A 52 0.49 -1.01 -0.34
CA GLU A 52 -0.47 -0.56 0.67
C GLU A 52 -1.70 0.11 0.03
N SER A 53 -1.49 0.83 -1.08
CA SER A 53 -2.56 1.37 -1.92
C SER A 53 -3.44 0.28 -2.54
N GLN A 54 -2.90 -0.88 -2.92
CA GLN A 54 -3.69 -2.00 -3.44
C GLN A 54 -4.60 -2.58 -2.35
N PHE A 55 -4.12 -2.71 -1.11
CA PHE A 55 -4.95 -3.16 0.01
C PHE A 55 -6.09 -2.19 0.31
N ALA A 56 -5.78 -0.89 0.35
CA ALA A 56 -6.80 0.15 0.52
C ALA A 56 -7.84 0.12 -0.61
N TYR A 57 -7.41 -0.01 -1.87
CA TYR A 57 -8.32 -0.07 -3.01
C TYR A 57 -9.19 -1.33 -3.00
N TYR A 58 -8.60 -2.49 -2.72
CA TYR A 58 -9.32 -3.76 -2.59
C TYR A 58 -10.40 -3.71 -1.51
N ALA A 59 -10.08 -3.11 -0.35
CA ALA A 59 -11.05 -2.91 0.72
C ALA A 59 -12.20 -2.00 0.26
N ALA A 60 -11.88 -0.89 -0.43
CA ALA A 60 -12.86 0.05 -0.95
C ALA A 60 -13.82 -0.63 -1.94
N GLU A 61 -13.29 -1.36 -2.92
CA GLU A 61 -14.07 -2.07 -3.93
C GLU A 61 -14.96 -3.15 -3.29
N SER A 62 -14.40 -3.95 -2.38
CA SER A 62 -15.17 -4.96 -1.64
C SER A 62 -16.34 -4.36 -0.85
N GLY A 63 -16.14 -3.18 -0.24
CA GLY A 63 -17.20 -2.46 0.47
C GLY A 63 -18.27 -1.90 -0.46
N ALA A 64 -17.86 -1.33 -1.60
CA ALA A 64 -18.78 -0.81 -2.62
C ALA A 64 -19.65 -1.93 -3.21
N GLU A 65 -19.04 -3.05 -3.59
CA GLU A 65 -19.74 -4.22 -4.12
C GLU A 65 -20.69 -4.83 -3.10
N CYS A 66 -20.33 -4.87 -1.81
CA CYS A 66 -21.26 -5.36 -0.80
C CYS A 66 -22.50 -4.46 -0.67
N ALA A 67 -22.30 -3.15 -0.56
CA ALA A 67 -23.42 -2.20 -0.52
C ALA A 67 -24.28 -2.30 -1.78
N PHE A 68 -23.64 -2.34 -2.95
CA PHE A 68 -24.34 -2.42 -4.23
C PHE A 68 -25.13 -3.73 -4.36
N TYR A 69 -24.57 -4.85 -3.95
CA TYR A 69 -25.25 -6.15 -3.96
C TYR A 69 -26.52 -6.14 -3.09
N TRP A 70 -26.43 -5.63 -1.86
CA TRP A 70 -27.59 -5.57 -0.96
C TRP A 70 -28.64 -4.57 -1.43
N ASP A 71 -28.23 -3.48 -2.07
CA ASP A 71 -29.18 -2.54 -2.65
C ASP A 71 -29.87 -3.09 -3.89
N ALA A 72 -29.11 -3.64 -4.85
CA ALA A 72 -29.64 -4.14 -6.10
C ALA A 72 -30.51 -5.39 -5.94
N LYS A 73 -30.22 -6.25 -4.96
CA LYS A 73 -30.94 -7.53 -4.79
C LYS A 73 -32.13 -7.44 -3.82
N GLN A 74 -32.01 -6.65 -2.75
CA GLN A 74 -32.95 -6.66 -1.64
C GLN A 74 -33.46 -5.28 -1.25
N SER A 75 -33.03 -4.20 -1.91
CA SER A 75 -33.40 -2.83 -1.56
C SER A 75 -33.21 -2.54 -0.07
N SER A 76 -32.17 -3.16 0.54
CA SER A 76 -31.99 -3.19 2.00
C SER A 76 -31.73 -1.82 2.63
N PHE A 77 -31.50 -0.79 1.80
CA PHE A 77 -31.29 0.59 2.24
C PHE A 77 -32.57 1.45 2.20
N ASP A 78 -33.69 0.93 1.67
CA ASP A 78 -34.98 1.65 1.61
C ASP A 78 -35.81 1.49 2.88
N SER A 79 -35.52 0.46 3.68
CA SER A 79 -36.19 0.19 4.96
C SER A 79 -35.22 -0.45 5.95
N PRO A 80 -35.51 -0.42 7.26
CA PRO A 80 -34.63 -0.99 8.28
C PRO A 80 -34.30 -2.46 8.00
N HIS A 81 -33.02 -2.75 7.75
CA HIS A 81 -32.52 -4.08 7.46
C HIS A 81 -31.16 -4.31 8.12
N THR A 82 -30.81 -5.58 8.33
CA THR A 82 -29.46 -5.95 8.80
C THR A 82 -28.72 -6.62 7.67
N ILE A 83 -27.66 -5.98 7.16
CA ILE A 83 -26.80 -6.53 6.11
C ILE A 83 -25.53 -7.11 6.71
N THR A 84 -24.96 -8.11 6.04
CA THR A 84 -23.67 -8.69 6.41
C THR A 84 -22.72 -8.59 5.23
N CYS A 85 -21.48 -8.19 5.52
CA CYS A 85 -20.42 -7.99 4.53
C CYS A 85 -19.12 -8.55 5.07
N ASN A 86 -18.54 -9.57 4.45
CA ASN A 86 -17.33 -10.22 4.98
C ASN A 86 -17.51 -10.71 6.44
N GLN A 87 -18.67 -11.31 6.75
CA GLN A 87 -18.91 -11.91 8.06
C GLN A 87 -18.44 -13.37 8.05
N ASP A 88 -17.46 -13.67 8.91
CA ASP A 88 -16.94 -15.01 9.12
C ASP A 88 -16.58 -15.20 10.61
N SER A 89 -15.94 -16.32 10.95
CA SER A 89 -15.50 -16.59 12.33
C SER A 89 -14.45 -15.58 12.83
N ASN A 90 -13.72 -14.93 11.94
CA ASN A 90 -12.71 -13.92 12.29
C ASN A 90 -13.33 -12.53 12.45
N ASN A 91 -14.42 -12.26 11.74
CA ASN A 91 -15.11 -10.97 11.69
C ASN A 91 -16.61 -11.11 12.05
N PRO A 92 -16.96 -11.63 13.24
CA PRO A 92 -18.36 -11.84 13.62
C PRO A 92 -19.15 -10.53 13.71
N SER A 93 -18.46 -9.42 13.99
CA SER A 93 -19.01 -8.06 14.12
C SER A 93 -19.35 -7.39 12.79
N ASN A 94 -19.05 -8.00 11.63
CA ASN A 94 -19.37 -7.45 10.32
C ASN A 94 -20.85 -7.67 9.94
N SER A 95 -21.73 -7.14 10.79
CA SER A 95 -23.18 -7.12 10.64
C SER A 95 -23.68 -5.72 10.98
N PHE A 96 -24.46 -5.12 10.07
CA PHE A 96 -24.74 -3.69 10.09
C PHE A 96 -26.23 -3.42 9.91
N ALA A 97 -26.80 -2.60 10.78
CA ALA A 97 -28.16 -2.09 10.62
C ALA A 97 -28.16 -0.90 9.65
N VAL A 98 -28.92 -1.00 8.56
CA VAL A 98 -29.00 -0.02 7.47
C VAL A 98 -30.47 0.31 7.17
N GLY A 99 -30.71 1.37 6.39
CA GLY A 99 -32.07 1.74 5.93
C GLY A 99 -32.96 2.40 6.99
N ASN A 100 -32.41 2.76 8.16
CA ASN A 100 -33.08 3.59 9.18
C ASN A 100 -33.12 5.10 8.81
N SER A 101 -32.31 5.52 7.83
CA SER A 101 -32.12 6.90 7.42
C SER A 101 -31.79 6.96 5.93
N SER A 102 -32.02 8.11 5.28
CA SER A 102 -31.61 8.37 3.90
C SER A 102 -30.11 8.22 3.67
N ILE A 103 -29.30 8.27 4.74
CA ILE A 103 -27.87 8.01 4.69
C ILE A 103 -27.55 6.86 5.66
N SER A 104 -26.97 5.80 5.14
CA SER A 104 -26.45 4.67 5.91
C SER A 104 -24.94 4.63 5.82
N THR A 105 -24.26 4.52 6.95
CA THR A 105 -22.79 4.41 7.04
C THR A 105 -22.41 3.22 7.87
N PHE A 106 -21.47 2.42 7.38
CA PHE A 106 -20.97 1.24 8.09
C PHE A 106 -19.51 0.96 7.75
N THR A 107 -18.80 0.29 8.64
CA THR A 107 -17.37 0.02 8.51
C THR A 107 -17.12 -1.48 8.50
N ILE A 108 -16.52 -1.99 7.43
CA ILE A 108 -16.15 -3.40 7.28
C ILE A 108 -14.67 -3.57 7.64
N THR A 109 -14.38 -4.54 8.50
CA THR A 109 -13.00 -4.96 8.80
C THR A 109 -12.65 -6.27 8.09
N PHE A 110 -11.37 -6.44 7.72
CA PHE A 110 -10.89 -7.62 6.99
C PHE A 110 -9.80 -8.38 7.76
N LEU A 111 -10.18 -9.02 8.87
CA LEU A 111 -9.26 -9.84 9.66
C LEU A 111 -8.85 -11.13 8.91
N PRO A 112 -7.62 -11.64 9.13
CA PRO A 112 -6.65 -11.27 10.18
C PRO A 112 -5.75 -10.06 9.85
N LYS A 113 -5.93 -9.42 8.69
CA LYS A 113 -5.21 -8.19 8.34
C LYS A 113 -5.97 -6.96 8.85
N SER A 114 -5.30 -5.82 8.98
CA SER A 114 -5.89 -4.63 9.61
C SER A 114 -6.41 -3.61 8.60
N TYR A 115 -6.58 -3.96 7.32
CA TYR A 115 -7.25 -3.05 6.38
C TYR A 115 -8.78 -3.07 6.60
N CYS A 116 -9.43 -1.96 6.31
CA CYS A 116 -10.88 -1.80 6.44
C CYS A 116 -11.41 -0.82 5.43
N THR A 117 -12.73 -0.78 5.34
CA THR A 117 -13.42 0.18 4.51
C THR A 117 -14.60 0.79 5.24
N GLU A 118 -14.81 2.08 5.02
CA GLU A 118 -15.98 2.83 5.42
C GLU A 118 -16.87 3.04 4.19
N VAL A 119 -18.08 2.52 4.27
CA VAL A 119 -19.06 2.59 3.19
C VAL A 119 -20.19 3.51 3.60
N LYS A 120 -20.54 4.42 2.70
CA LYS A 120 -21.62 5.39 2.84
C LYS A 120 -22.57 5.24 1.66
N VAL A 121 -23.81 4.86 1.97
CA VAL A 121 -24.91 4.79 1.01
C VAL A 121 -25.82 5.99 1.25
N ASN A 122 -26.01 6.80 0.22
CA ASN A 122 -26.83 8.00 0.25
C ASN A 122 -28.00 7.87 -0.73
N LYS A 123 -29.20 7.82 -0.17
CA LYS A 123 -30.50 7.79 -0.84
C LYS A 123 -31.37 9.01 -0.51
N SER A 124 -30.75 10.14 -0.16
CA SER A 124 -31.49 11.39 0.08
C SER A 124 -32.26 11.89 -1.16
N ASN A 125 -31.90 11.42 -2.36
CA ASN A 125 -32.66 11.64 -3.58
C ASN A 125 -33.39 10.33 -3.97
N PRO A 126 -34.73 10.33 -4.13
CA PRO A 126 -35.49 9.12 -4.45
C PRO A 126 -35.18 8.50 -5.82
N VAL A 127 -34.51 9.24 -6.72
CA VAL A 127 -34.15 8.79 -8.07
C VAL A 127 -32.65 8.53 -8.22
N LYS A 128 -31.86 8.82 -7.18
CA LYS A 128 -30.39 8.70 -7.25
C LYS A 128 -29.84 8.06 -5.99
N THR A 129 -29.17 6.93 -6.18
CA THR A 129 -28.39 6.28 -5.11
C THR A 129 -26.92 6.56 -5.33
N VAL A 130 -26.24 7.03 -4.28
CA VAL A 130 -24.79 7.24 -4.29
C VAL A 130 -24.16 6.33 -3.25
N ILE A 131 -23.33 5.41 -3.70
CA ILE A 131 -22.52 4.55 -2.85
C ILE A 131 -21.09 5.07 -2.90
N GLU A 132 -20.58 5.53 -1.77
CA GLU A 132 -19.20 5.95 -1.60
C GLU A 132 -18.51 4.97 -0.65
N SER A 133 -17.45 4.33 -1.11
CA SER A 133 -16.68 3.39 -0.31
C SER A 133 -15.24 3.85 -0.22
N ARG A 134 -14.74 4.05 1.00
CA ARG A 134 -13.38 4.49 1.30
C ARG A 134 -12.64 3.36 1.99
N GLY A 135 -11.63 2.81 1.35
CA GLY A 135 -10.80 1.75 1.89
C GLY A 135 -9.46 2.28 2.38
N TYR A 136 -8.93 1.60 3.38
CA TYR A 136 -7.75 2.00 4.12
C TYR A 136 -6.81 0.82 4.33
N ASN A 137 -5.51 1.04 4.24
CA ASN A 137 -4.51 0.00 4.47
C ASN A 137 -4.41 -0.45 5.95
N THR A 138 -4.81 0.41 6.88
CA THR A 138 -4.93 0.13 8.31
C THR A 138 -6.19 0.77 8.90
N CYS A 139 -6.78 0.15 9.90
CA CYS A 139 -7.91 0.72 10.66
C CYS A 139 -7.48 1.66 11.78
N ASP A 140 -6.19 1.67 12.11
CA ASP A 140 -5.63 2.59 13.08
C ASP A 140 -5.59 4.01 12.50
N THR A 141 -6.33 4.93 13.12
CA THR A 141 -6.40 6.34 12.73
C THR A 141 -5.20 7.16 13.19
N SER A 142 -4.35 6.61 14.07
CA SER A 142 -3.14 7.27 14.57
C SER A 142 -1.89 6.99 13.72
N ALA A 143 -1.98 6.04 12.78
CA ALA A 143 -0.90 5.65 11.89
C ALA A 143 -0.92 6.42 10.54
N ASN A 144 0.22 6.41 9.83
CA ASN A 144 0.26 6.85 8.44
C ASN A 144 -0.61 5.93 7.58
N ARG A 145 -1.81 6.40 7.25
CA ARG A 145 -2.83 5.63 6.53
C ARG A 145 -2.92 6.05 5.07
N ILE A 146 -2.99 5.07 4.18
CA ILE A 146 -3.28 5.26 2.77
C ILE A 146 -4.77 5.01 2.57
N GLU A 147 -5.42 5.94 1.87
CA GLU A 147 -6.83 5.90 1.52
C GLU A 147 -7.00 5.75 0.01
N ARG A 148 -7.94 4.91 -0.40
CA ARG A 148 -8.45 4.79 -1.76
C ARG A 148 -9.97 4.73 -1.71
N GLY A 149 -10.63 5.33 -2.69
CA GLY A 149 -12.09 5.41 -2.70
C GLY A 149 -12.68 5.03 -4.04
N VAL A 150 -13.86 4.41 -3.99
CA VAL A 150 -14.70 4.12 -5.15
C VAL A 150 -16.06 4.78 -4.91
N ARG A 151 -16.64 5.36 -5.96
CA ARG A 151 -17.97 5.97 -5.92
C ARG A 151 -18.80 5.45 -7.08
N ILE A 152 -19.96 4.90 -6.76
CA ILE A 152 -20.95 4.39 -7.70
C ILE A 152 -22.19 5.27 -7.60
N GLU A 153 -22.71 5.69 -8.75
CA GLU A 153 -23.95 6.47 -8.85
C GLU A 153 -24.85 5.83 -9.89
N TYR A 154 -26.11 5.61 -9.55
CA TYR A 154 -27.17 5.16 -10.46
C TYR A 154 -28.52 5.73 -10.06
#